data_AF-Q0IIW2-F1
#
_entry.id   AF-Q0IIW2-F1
#
_cell.length_a   1.000
_cell.length_b   1.000
_cell.length_c   1.000
_cell.angle_alpha   90.00
_cell.angle_beta   90.00
_cell.angle_gamma   90.00
#
_symmetry.space_group_name_H-M   'P 1'
#
loop_
_entity.id
_entity.type
_entity.pdbx_description
1 polymer ?
#
loop_
_entity_poly.entity_id
_entity_poly.type
_entity_poly.pdbx_seq_one_letter_code
_entity_poly.pdbx_strand_id
1 'polypeptide(L)'
;MMERFLQQSVDAEEKFYKYEEQRLQIEDKRREAEHTREMQMLQMLGQMLNGLSSASQMTAPSRSSPSHKANLRNYPDSLHLNHSTFSPPIVLERPFSLRPTRPAKDMENIFQLVRNVIPPMTSKKHKGQDGKIGIIGGCKEYTGAPYFAAITALKVGADLSQVFCTKDAATVIKSYSPELIVHPVLDHPNAVSEVDKWLPRLHTLVIGPGMGREDAILDNAKGIIEKAKSKGLPIVIDADGLWLIAQQPSIIQGYQRAVLTPNFMEFSRLYEAMLSEPVETSDQHGSVLRLSQAMGNITIIQKGERDLISDGDKVLVCSHEGSSRRCGGQGDLLAGSLGVLVHWALLAGPEKINAQNPFLVAAFGACSLTRQCNHQAFQKYGRSMTTSDMISEVGTAFNKLFET
;
A
#
# COMPACT_ATOMS: atom_id res chain seq x y z
N MET A 1 -48.67 -18.91 -26.10
CA MET A 1 -47.25 -18.51 -26.25
C MET A 1 -46.76 -17.79 -24.98
N MET A 2 -47.50 -16.80 -24.48
CA MET A 2 -47.18 -16.08 -23.24
C MET A 2 -47.18 -16.96 -21.97
N GLU A 3 -48.13 -17.90 -21.82
CA GLU A 3 -48.14 -18.85 -20.68
C GLU A 3 -46.91 -19.76 -20.64
N ARG A 4 -46.40 -20.21 -21.79
CA ARG A 4 -45.17 -21.03 -21.84
C ARG A 4 -43.95 -20.22 -21.43
N PHE A 5 -43.93 -18.91 -21.71
CA PHE A 5 -42.85 -18.01 -21.33
C PHE A 5 -42.85 -17.74 -19.82
N LEU A 6 -44.03 -17.55 -19.24
CA LEU A 6 -44.20 -17.41 -17.79
C LEU A 6 -43.78 -18.68 -17.06
N GLN A 7 -44.18 -19.86 -17.54
CA GLN A 7 -43.77 -21.12 -16.94
C GLN A 7 -42.25 -21.33 -17.00
N GLN A 8 -41.62 -21.01 -18.13
CA GLN A 8 -40.16 -21.08 -18.26
C GLN A 8 -39.43 -20.09 -17.33
N SER A 9 -40.01 -18.91 -17.07
CA SER A 9 -39.45 -17.94 -16.13
C SER A 9 -39.51 -18.45 -14.69
N VAL A 10 -40.65 -19.02 -14.28
CA VAL A 10 -40.83 -19.59 -12.94
C VAL A 10 -39.90 -20.79 -12.72
N ASP A 11 -39.79 -21.69 -13.72
CA ASP A 11 -38.90 -22.84 -13.65
C ASP A 11 -37.41 -22.42 -13.58
N ALA A 12 -37.04 -21.30 -14.21
CA ALA A 12 -35.69 -20.75 -14.15
C ALA A 12 -35.38 -20.13 -12.78
N GLU A 13 -36.33 -19.39 -12.20
CA GLU A 13 -36.21 -18.84 -10.85
C GLU A 13 -36.08 -19.95 -9.80
N GLU A 14 -36.91 -21.00 -9.86
CA GLU A 14 -36.81 -22.12 -8.92
C GLU A 14 -35.45 -22.84 -9.01
N LYS A 15 -34.92 -23.01 -10.22
CA LYS A 15 -33.59 -23.60 -10.41
C LYS A 15 -32.49 -22.72 -9.85
N PHE A 16 -32.61 -21.41 -10.01
CA PHE A 16 -31.67 -20.44 -9.43
C PHE A 16 -31.68 -20.50 -7.90
N TYR A 17 -32.86 -20.51 -7.27
CA TYR A 17 -32.96 -20.61 -5.81
C TYR A 17 -32.39 -21.92 -5.26
N LYS A 18 -32.69 -23.06 -5.90
CA LYS A 18 -32.13 -24.36 -5.50
C LYS A 18 -30.60 -24.40 -5.63
N TYR A 19 -30.05 -23.75 -6.65
CA TYR A 19 -28.60 -23.65 -6.84
C TYR A 19 -27.93 -22.76 -5.79
N GLU A 20 -28.50 -21.58 -5.49
CA GLU A 20 -28.02 -20.69 -4.43
C GLU A 20 -28.06 -21.37 -3.05
N GLU A 21 -29.15 -22.07 -2.74
CA GLU A 21 -29.29 -22.80 -1.48
C GLU A 21 -28.21 -23.89 -1.33
N GLN A 22 -27.93 -24.66 -2.39
CA GLN A 22 -26.83 -25.63 -2.40
C GLN A 22 -25.46 -24.95 -2.24
N ARG A 23 -25.24 -23.80 -2.90
CA ARG A 23 -23.97 -23.06 -2.77
C ARG A 23 -23.76 -22.58 -1.33
N LEU A 24 -24.79 -22.02 -0.70
CA LEU A 24 -24.76 -21.55 0.69
C LEU A 24 -24.50 -22.71 1.66
N GLN A 25 -25.12 -23.87 1.46
CA GLN A 25 -24.87 -25.06 2.29
C GLN A 25 -23.42 -25.58 2.17
N ILE A 26 -22.83 -25.50 0.97
CA ILE A 26 -21.41 -25.87 0.77
C ILE A 26 -20.49 -24.87 1.48
N GLU A 27 -20.82 -23.58 1.40
CA GLU A 27 -20.05 -22.51 2.04
C GLU A 27 -20.12 -22.56 3.56
N ASP A 28 -21.27 -22.91 4.13
CA ASP A 28 -21.44 -23.15 5.57
C ASP A 28 -20.64 -24.36 6.05
N LYS A 29 -20.70 -25.49 5.34
CA LYS A 29 -19.88 -26.66 5.67
C LYS A 29 -18.39 -26.36 5.61
N ARG A 30 -17.97 -25.50 4.66
CA ARG A 30 -16.57 -25.07 4.55
C ARG A 30 -16.17 -24.22 5.76
N ARG A 31 -17.01 -23.26 6.17
CA ARG A 31 -16.78 -22.42 7.35
C ARG A 31 -16.71 -23.24 8.64
N GLU A 32 -17.60 -24.22 8.81
CA GLU A 32 -17.55 -25.15 9.95
C GLU A 32 -16.26 -25.98 9.97
N ALA A 33 -15.81 -26.44 8.80
CA ALA A 33 -14.56 -27.20 8.68
C ALA A 33 -13.31 -26.34 8.96
N GLU A 34 -13.31 -25.08 8.55
CA GLU A 34 -12.24 -24.11 8.87
C GLU A 34 -12.23 -23.81 10.38
N HIS A 35 -13.39 -23.54 10.98
CA HIS A 35 -13.52 -23.29 12.41
C HIS A 35 -13.09 -24.49 13.27
N THR A 36 -13.41 -25.71 12.83
CA THR A 36 -12.98 -26.95 13.50
C THR A 36 -11.45 -27.10 13.48
N ARG A 37 -10.80 -26.75 12.37
CA ARG A 37 -9.32 -26.78 12.26
C ARG A 37 -8.68 -25.73 13.15
N GLU A 38 -9.23 -24.53 13.22
CA GLU A 38 -8.75 -23.48 14.14
C GLU A 38 -8.84 -23.93 15.60
N MET A 39 -9.97 -24.50 16.00
CA MET A 39 -10.15 -25.07 17.34
C MET A 39 -9.14 -26.18 17.64
N GLN A 40 -8.88 -27.09 16.69
CA GLN A 40 -7.86 -28.13 16.84
C GLN A 40 -6.44 -27.56 16.99
N MET A 41 -6.09 -26.54 16.19
CA MET A 41 -4.80 -25.86 16.31
C MET A 41 -4.64 -25.17 17.67
N LEU A 42 -5.69 -24.49 18.15
CA LEU A 42 -5.68 -23.85 19.47
C LEU A 42 -5.54 -24.89 20.60
N GLN A 43 -6.18 -26.05 20.47
CA GLN A 43 -6.07 -27.13 21.45
C GLN A 43 -4.66 -27.75 21.44
N MET A 44 -4.05 -27.97 20.27
CA MET A 44 -2.64 -28.40 20.16
C MET A 44 -1.68 -27.38 20.78
N LEU A 45 -1.90 -26.08 20.53
CA LEU A 45 -1.08 -25.02 21.10
C LEU A 45 -1.18 -25.00 22.64
N GLY A 46 -2.40 -25.18 23.18
CA GLY A 46 -2.63 -25.30 24.61
C GLY A 46 -1.93 -26.51 25.24
N GLN A 47 -1.89 -27.66 24.55
CA GLN A 47 -1.15 -28.84 25.00
C GLN A 47 0.36 -28.63 24.98
N MET A 48 0.91 -27.96 23.95
CA MET A 48 2.33 -27.61 23.90
C MET A 48 2.73 -26.65 25.03
N LEU A 49 1.90 -25.64 25.32
CA LEU A 49 2.15 -24.69 26.42
C LEU A 49 2.06 -25.35 27.80
N ASN A 50 1.15 -26.31 27.99
CA ASN A 50 1.08 -27.09 29.23
C ASN A 50 2.24 -28.07 29.38
N GLY A 51 2.76 -28.65 28.29
CA GLY A 51 3.95 -29.51 28.31
C GLY A 51 5.24 -28.79 28.72
N LEU A 52 5.32 -27.49 28.45
CA LEU A 52 6.44 -26.63 28.89
C LEU A 52 6.38 -26.30 30.39
N SER A 53 5.19 -26.37 31.01
CA SER A 53 4.99 -26.07 32.44
C SER A 53 5.28 -27.27 33.37
N SER A 54 5.43 -28.49 32.82
CA SER A 54 5.71 -29.71 33.59
C SER A 54 7.21 -30.08 33.68
N ALA A 55 8.12 -29.32 33.07
CA ALA A 55 9.55 -29.64 33.03
C ALA A 55 10.41 -28.95 34.11
N SER A 56 9.80 -28.23 35.06
CA SER A 56 10.52 -27.49 36.10
C SER A 56 10.10 -27.87 37.52
N GLN A 57 10.12 -29.16 37.85
CA GLN A 57 10.16 -29.63 39.25
C GLN A 57 10.98 -30.92 39.37
N MET A 58 12.27 -30.80 39.69
CA MET A 58 13.05 -31.84 40.37
C MET A 58 13.98 -31.23 41.43
N THR A 59 13.47 -31.24 42.68
CA THR A 59 14.08 -31.69 43.95
C THR A 59 15.57 -31.44 44.26
N ALA A 60 15.84 -30.71 45.36
CA ALA A 60 16.73 -31.15 46.48
C ALA A 60 16.61 -30.20 47.71
N PRO A 61 16.96 -30.63 48.95
CA PRO A 61 16.13 -30.36 50.14
C PRO A 61 16.72 -29.47 51.26
N SER A 62 15.79 -28.92 52.05
CA SER A 62 15.79 -28.54 53.48
C SER A 62 17.10 -28.30 54.26
N ARG A 63 17.19 -27.12 54.91
CA ARG A 63 17.53 -26.99 56.34
C ARG A 63 17.06 -25.64 56.93
N SER A 64 16.77 -25.70 58.22
CA SER A 64 16.00 -24.82 59.10
C SER A 64 16.74 -23.57 59.63
N SER A 65 16.08 -22.40 59.55
CA SER A 65 15.87 -21.28 60.53
C SER A 65 16.94 -20.90 61.60
N PRO A 66 16.87 -19.69 62.22
CA PRO A 66 16.62 -18.34 61.69
C PRO A 66 17.55 -17.24 62.31
N SER A 67 17.31 -15.99 61.89
CA SER A 67 17.56 -14.70 62.58
C SER A 67 19.00 -14.28 62.96
N HIS A 68 19.49 -13.18 62.38
CA HIS A 68 19.68 -11.91 63.10
C HIS A 68 20.07 -10.75 62.18
N LYS A 69 19.51 -9.58 62.51
CA LYS A 69 19.77 -8.26 61.94
C LYS A 69 21.20 -7.79 62.24
N ALA A 70 21.71 -6.95 61.34
CA ALA A 70 22.34 -5.64 61.59
C ALA A 70 23.70 -5.47 60.91
N ASN A 71 23.67 -4.62 59.87
CA ASN A 71 24.61 -3.54 59.55
C ASN A 71 25.96 -3.57 60.27
N LEU A 72 27.05 -3.68 59.51
CA LEU A 72 28.15 -2.72 59.63
C LEU A 72 28.96 -2.62 58.33
N ARG A 73 29.19 -1.36 57.98
CA ARG A 73 29.89 -0.81 56.83
C ARG A 73 31.41 -0.89 57.02
N ASN A 74 32.09 -0.82 55.88
CA ASN A 74 33.45 -0.30 55.61
C ASN A 74 34.65 -1.28 55.65
N TYR A 75 35.06 -1.64 54.41
CA TYR A 75 36.41 -1.63 53.80
C TYR A 75 37.52 -0.80 54.49
N PRO A 76 38.82 -0.91 54.09
CA PRO A 76 39.49 -1.80 53.10
C PRO A 76 40.72 -2.52 53.76
N ASP A 77 41.51 -3.39 53.14
CA ASP A 77 42.52 -3.11 52.11
C ASP A 77 43.26 -4.40 51.71
N SER A 78 43.59 -4.45 50.41
CA SER A 78 44.71 -5.11 49.72
C SER A 78 45.44 -6.31 50.34
N LEU A 79 45.64 -7.36 49.54
CA LEU A 79 46.98 -7.78 49.08
C LEU A 79 46.88 -8.84 47.96
N HIS A 80 47.62 -8.58 46.88
CA HIS A 80 47.86 -9.44 45.71
C HIS A 80 48.78 -10.63 46.02
N LEU A 81 48.61 -11.72 45.26
CA LEU A 81 49.60 -12.70 44.71
C LEU A 81 48.79 -13.97 44.33
N ASN A 82 48.96 -14.72 43.24
CA ASN A 82 49.96 -14.77 42.18
C ASN A 82 49.39 -15.61 41.00
N HIS A 83 50.03 -15.45 39.84
CA HIS A 83 49.76 -16.08 38.53
C HIS A 83 49.59 -17.61 38.46
N SER A 84 48.72 -18.04 37.54
CA SER A 84 48.86 -19.11 36.50
C SER A 84 47.45 -19.61 36.12
N THR A 85 47.01 -19.91 34.90
CA THR A 85 47.54 -19.99 33.53
C THR A 85 46.34 -20.33 32.61
N PHE A 86 46.48 -20.09 31.29
CA PHE A 86 45.69 -20.60 30.14
C PHE A 86 44.43 -19.84 29.68
N SER A 87 44.60 -19.13 28.55
CA SER A 87 43.56 -18.80 27.54
C SER A 87 43.30 -20.04 26.64
N PRO A 88 42.14 -20.22 25.95
CA PRO A 88 41.71 -19.41 24.78
C PRO A 88 40.16 -19.30 24.62
N PRO A 89 39.57 -18.86 23.48
CA PRO A 89 39.97 -17.84 22.51
C PRO A 89 39.02 -16.63 22.52
N ILE A 90 39.52 -15.50 22.00
CA ILE A 90 38.81 -14.25 21.79
C ILE A 90 37.86 -14.40 20.59
N VAL A 91 36.55 -14.38 20.84
CA VAL A 91 35.55 -14.04 19.81
C VAL A 91 35.54 -12.52 19.71
N LEU A 92 35.94 -12.00 18.55
CA LEU A 92 35.74 -10.60 18.19
C LEU A 92 34.24 -10.33 18.05
N GLU A 93 33.57 -9.99 19.16
CA GLU A 93 32.29 -9.30 19.11
C GLU A 93 32.53 -7.93 18.46
N ARG A 94 32.23 -7.83 17.16
CA ARG A 94 32.04 -6.54 16.52
C ARG A 94 30.86 -5.87 17.23
N PRO A 95 31.03 -4.68 17.84
CA PRO A 95 29.90 -3.97 18.41
C PRO A 95 29.03 -3.53 17.24
N PHE A 96 27.90 -4.19 17.04
CA PHE A 96 26.82 -3.62 16.27
C PHE A 96 26.48 -2.29 16.92
N SER A 97 26.85 -1.22 16.23
CA SER A 97 26.54 0.14 16.65
C SER A 97 25.02 0.29 16.58
N LEU A 98 24.34 0.08 17.71
CA LEU A 98 22.99 0.54 17.96
C LEU A 98 23.03 2.07 17.82
N ARG A 99 22.74 2.59 16.63
CA ARG A 99 22.48 4.02 16.47
C ARG A 99 21.15 4.34 17.15
N PRO A 100 21.12 5.27 18.13
CA PRO A 100 19.90 5.66 18.79
C PRO A 100 19.07 6.62 17.92
N THR A 101 17.75 6.41 17.92
CA THR A 101 16.66 7.40 17.72
C THR A 101 16.95 8.60 16.81
N ARG A 102 16.83 8.43 15.48
CA ARG A 102 16.74 9.51 14.47
C ARG A 102 15.41 9.67 13.67
N PRO A 103 14.35 8.84 13.82
CA PRO A 103 13.25 8.86 12.84
C PRO A 103 12.42 10.16 12.81
N ALA A 104 12.24 10.84 13.94
CA ALA A 104 11.35 12.01 14.02
C ALA A 104 11.90 13.25 13.27
N LYS A 105 13.21 13.52 13.35
CA LYS A 105 13.84 14.63 12.61
C LYS A 105 13.86 14.37 11.11
N ASP A 106 14.08 13.11 10.71
CA ASP A 106 14.06 12.72 9.30
C ASP A 106 12.64 12.82 8.71
N MET A 107 11.60 12.52 9.51
CA MET A 107 10.19 12.72 9.13
C MET A 107 9.80 14.20 8.99
N GLU A 108 10.16 15.06 9.94
CA GLU A 108 9.84 16.50 9.84
C GLU A 108 10.51 17.13 8.61
N ASN A 109 11.75 16.72 8.32
CA ASN A 109 12.47 17.19 7.14
C ASN A 109 11.75 16.81 5.84
N ILE A 110 11.26 15.56 5.69
CA ILE A 110 10.55 15.14 4.48
C ILE A 110 9.17 15.80 4.35
N PHE A 111 8.45 16.04 5.46
CA PHE A 111 7.19 16.80 5.43
C PHE A 111 7.41 18.21 4.86
N GLN A 112 8.49 18.88 5.26
CA GLN A 112 8.82 20.18 4.69
C GLN A 112 9.11 20.10 3.19
N LEU A 113 9.76 19.03 2.70
CA LEU A 113 9.95 18.83 1.26
C LEU A 113 8.61 18.62 0.54
N VAL A 114 7.66 17.91 1.15
CA VAL A 114 6.30 17.78 0.58
C VAL A 114 5.60 19.13 0.50
N ARG A 115 5.69 19.96 1.54
CA ARG A 115 5.14 21.34 1.52
C ARG A 115 5.74 22.18 0.40
N ASN A 116 7.05 22.06 0.17
CA ASN A 116 7.75 22.84 -0.83
C ASN A 116 7.32 22.52 -2.28
N VAL A 117 6.87 21.29 -2.54
CA VAL A 117 6.45 20.88 -3.89
C VAL A 117 5.03 21.30 -4.24
N ILE A 118 4.20 21.61 -3.24
CA ILE A 118 2.80 21.99 -3.46
C ILE A 118 2.76 23.36 -4.16
N PRO A 119 2.06 23.47 -5.29
CA PRO A 119 1.97 24.74 -6.01
C PRO A 119 1.17 25.77 -5.20
N PRO A 120 1.60 27.04 -5.16
CA PRO A 120 0.80 28.08 -4.55
C PRO A 120 -0.45 28.35 -5.38
N MET A 121 -1.57 28.61 -4.69
CA MET A 121 -2.81 29.09 -5.30
C MET A 121 -2.61 30.54 -5.76
N THR A 122 -2.64 30.78 -7.08
CA THR A 122 -2.46 32.12 -7.64
C THR A 122 -3.40 32.37 -8.82
N SER A 123 -3.79 33.62 -9.03
CA SER A 123 -4.62 34.03 -10.17
C SER A 123 -3.89 34.05 -11.52
N LYS A 124 -2.57 33.77 -11.52
CA LYS A 124 -1.72 33.78 -12.73
C LYS A 124 -1.76 32.46 -13.49
N LYS A 125 -2.28 31.39 -12.88
CA LYS A 125 -2.37 30.07 -13.50
C LYS A 125 -3.69 29.88 -14.20
N HIS A 126 -3.69 29.01 -15.20
CA HIS A 126 -4.87 28.59 -15.96
C HIS A 126 -5.18 27.12 -15.72
N LYS A 127 -6.45 26.76 -15.94
CA LYS A 127 -6.95 25.39 -15.80
C LYS A 127 -6.08 24.40 -16.56
N GLY A 128 -5.62 23.39 -15.84
CA GLY A 128 -4.82 22.28 -16.35
C GLY A 128 -3.32 22.41 -16.04
N GLN A 129 -2.85 23.50 -15.44
CA GLN A 129 -1.43 23.65 -15.07
C GLN A 129 -1.07 22.90 -13.78
N ASP A 130 -2.01 22.80 -12.84
CA ASP A 130 -1.78 22.20 -11.52
C ASP A 130 -2.19 20.72 -11.45
N GLY A 131 -2.55 20.09 -12.58
CA GLY A 131 -2.68 18.64 -12.63
C GLY A 131 -3.70 18.18 -13.65
N LYS A 132 -3.26 17.29 -14.55
CA LYS A 132 -4.14 16.56 -15.48
C LYS A 132 -3.85 15.09 -15.29
N ILE A 133 -4.62 14.43 -14.45
CA ILE A 133 -4.36 13.04 -14.03
C ILE A 133 -5.23 12.11 -14.86
N GLY A 134 -4.63 11.07 -15.43
CA GLY A 134 -5.35 9.99 -16.10
C GLY A 134 -5.40 8.75 -15.22
N ILE A 135 -6.57 8.12 -15.12
CA ILE A 135 -6.77 6.85 -14.43
C ILE A 135 -7.13 5.80 -15.48
N ILE A 136 -6.34 4.74 -15.62
CA ILE A 136 -6.64 3.56 -16.44
C ILE A 136 -7.16 2.47 -15.50
N GLY A 137 -8.44 2.15 -15.63
CA GLY A 137 -9.09 1.18 -14.76
C GLY A 137 -10.60 1.22 -14.89
N GLY A 138 -11.30 0.46 -14.06
CA GLY A 138 -12.74 0.29 -14.16
C GLY A 138 -13.16 -0.75 -15.20
N CYS A 139 -13.65 -1.87 -14.69
CA CYS A 139 -14.35 -2.90 -15.44
C CYS A 139 -15.82 -2.97 -15.04
N LYS A 140 -16.54 -3.95 -15.58
CA LYS A 140 -17.96 -4.18 -15.33
C LYS A 140 -18.28 -4.30 -13.82
N GLU A 141 -17.42 -4.95 -13.05
CA GLU A 141 -17.61 -5.19 -11.62
C GLU A 141 -17.04 -4.08 -10.74
N TYR A 142 -15.92 -3.46 -11.13
CA TYR A 142 -15.13 -2.58 -10.27
C TYR A 142 -15.17 -1.12 -10.71
N THR A 143 -16.35 -0.50 -10.61
CA THR A 143 -16.54 0.93 -10.96
C THR A 143 -16.14 1.90 -9.85
N GLY A 144 -16.15 1.47 -8.59
CA GLY A 144 -15.83 2.30 -7.44
C GLY A 144 -14.35 2.68 -7.33
N ALA A 145 -13.45 1.73 -7.58
CA ALA A 145 -12.01 1.93 -7.50
C ALA A 145 -11.48 3.07 -8.40
N PRO A 146 -11.75 3.09 -9.73
CA PRO A 146 -11.30 4.20 -10.57
C PRO A 146 -11.95 5.53 -10.18
N TYR A 147 -13.21 5.52 -9.70
CA TYR A 147 -13.85 6.72 -9.16
C TYR A 147 -13.10 7.26 -7.93
N PHE A 148 -12.82 6.41 -6.94
CA PHE A 148 -12.10 6.82 -5.74
C PHE A 148 -10.73 7.40 -6.04
N ALA A 149 -9.97 6.80 -6.97
CA ALA A 149 -8.71 7.37 -7.42
C ALA A 149 -8.90 8.74 -8.11
N ALA A 150 -9.86 8.82 -9.05
CA ALA A 150 -10.08 10.01 -9.85
C ALA A 150 -10.60 11.21 -9.04
N ILE A 151 -11.57 10.99 -8.15
CA ILE A 151 -12.15 12.05 -7.31
C ILE A 151 -11.18 12.50 -6.23
N THR A 152 -10.33 11.59 -5.73
CA THR A 152 -9.27 11.95 -4.79
C THR A 152 -8.25 12.86 -5.45
N ALA A 153 -7.85 12.58 -6.69
CA ALA A 153 -6.96 13.47 -7.43
C ALA A 153 -7.53 14.90 -7.51
N LEU A 154 -8.82 15.05 -7.83
CA LEU A 154 -9.48 16.36 -7.84
C LEU A 154 -9.50 17.02 -6.45
N LYS A 155 -9.84 16.27 -5.40
CA LYS A 155 -9.91 16.80 -4.04
C LYS A 155 -8.55 17.16 -3.44
N VAL A 156 -7.47 16.53 -3.91
CA VAL A 156 -6.09 16.92 -3.56
C VAL A 156 -5.71 18.23 -4.24
N GLY A 157 -6.24 18.51 -5.43
CA GLY A 157 -6.00 19.77 -6.14
C GLY A 157 -5.63 19.62 -7.61
N ALA A 158 -5.81 18.45 -8.23
CA ALA A 158 -5.70 18.35 -9.68
C ALA A 158 -6.78 19.18 -10.37
N ASP A 159 -6.40 19.93 -11.41
CA ASP A 159 -7.35 20.71 -12.21
C ASP A 159 -8.31 19.84 -13.03
N LEU A 160 -7.84 18.68 -13.49
CA LEU A 160 -8.57 17.76 -14.34
C LEU A 160 -8.23 16.31 -14.01
N SER A 161 -9.26 15.47 -13.98
CA SER A 161 -9.14 14.03 -13.77
C SER A 161 -9.90 13.29 -14.88
N GLN A 162 -9.19 12.44 -15.61
CA GLN A 162 -9.70 11.65 -16.73
C GLN A 162 -9.71 10.18 -16.33
N VAL A 163 -10.80 9.47 -16.62
CA VAL A 163 -10.93 8.03 -16.37
C VAL A 163 -11.09 7.33 -17.71
N PHE A 164 -10.20 6.38 -18.00
CA PHE A 164 -10.29 5.49 -19.15
C PHE A 164 -10.68 4.11 -18.65
N CYS A 165 -11.91 3.71 -18.95
CA CYS A 165 -12.54 2.50 -18.43
C CYS A 165 -13.20 1.69 -19.53
N THR A 166 -13.71 0.51 -19.18
CA THR A 166 -14.56 -0.26 -20.08
C THR A 166 -15.88 0.46 -20.34
N LYS A 167 -16.55 0.10 -21.44
CA LYS A 167 -17.82 0.72 -21.84
C LYS A 167 -18.89 0.56 -20.76
N ASP A 168 -18.99 -0.61 -20.15
CA ASP A 168 -20.02 -0.93 -19.15
C ASP A 168 -19.79 -0.18 -17.82
N ALA A 169 -18.53 0.12 -17.48
CA ALA A 169 -18.19 0.88 -16.29
C ALA A 169 -18.54 2.38 -16.40
N ALA A 170 -18.51 2.92 -17.62
CA ALA A 170 -18.48 4.36 -17.84
C ALA A 170 -19.73 5.10 -17.37
N THR A 171 -20.93 4.56 -17.64
CA THR A 171 -22.19 5.19 -17.21
C THR A 171 -22.28 5.27 -15.69
N VAL A 172 -21.87 4.21 -15.00
CA VAL A 172 -21.88 4.14 -13.54
C VAL A 172 -20.89 5.16 -12.96
N ILE A 173 -19.65 5.20 -13.45
CA ILE A 173 -18.63 6.16 -12.97
C ILE A 173 -19.09 7.61 -13.20
N LYS A 174 -19.66 7.92 -14.38
CA LYS A 174 -20.22 9.26 -14.68
C LYS A 174 -21.34 9.66 -13.72
N SER A 175 -22.10 8.70 -13.21
CA SER A 175 -23.20 8.97 -12.26
C SER A 175 -22.71 9.33 -10.85
N TYR A 176 -21.46 8.97 -10.50
CA TYR A 176 -20.90 9.29 -9.19
C TYR A 176 -20.46 10.75 -9.06
N SER A 177 -20.01 11.39 -10.16
CA SER A 177 -19.50 12.76 -10.13
C SER A 177 -19.53 13.40 -11.54
N PRO A 178 -20.17 14.57 -11.71
CA PRO A 178 -20.14 15.31 -12.97
C PRO A 178 -18.78 15.97 -13.29
N GLU A 179 -17.86 16.03 -12.33
CA GLU A 179 -16.54 16.64 -12.48
C GLU A 179 -15.54 15.76 -13.26
N LEU A 180 -15.77 14.44 -13.28
CA LEU A 180 -14.89 13.48 -13.94
C LEU A 180 -15.11 13.45 -15.46
N ILE A 181 -14.00 13.42 -16.21
CA ILE A 181 -14.03 13.21 -17.66
C ILE A 181 -13.84 11.71 -17.93
N VAL A 182 -14.92 11.01 -18.32
CA VAL A 182 -14.90 9.54 -18.42
C VAL A 182 -14.96 9.08 -19.88
N HIS A 183 -13.97 8.27 -20.27
CA HIS A 183 -13.71 7.74 -21.60
C HIS A 183 -13.94 6.21 -21.65
N PRO A 184 -15.05 5.74 -22.27
CA PRO A 184 -15.37 4.32 -22.42
C PRO A 184 -14.58 3.70 -23.59
N VAL A 185 -13.29 3.43 -23.40
CA VAL A 185 -12.40 2.99 -24.49
C VAL A 185 -11.54 1.78 -24.15
N LEU A 186 -11.45 1.36 -22.89
CA LEU A 186 -10.42 0.42 -22.42
C LEU A 186 -10.62 -1.02 -22.94
N ASP A 187 -11.85 -1.40 -23.25
CA ASP A 187 -12.27 -2.67 -23.83
C ASP A 187 -12.37 -2.64 -25.37
N HIS A 188 -12.03 -1.51 -26.01
CA HIS A 188 -12.09 -1.41 -27.46
C HIS A 188 -10.82 -1.99 -28.11
N PRO A 189 -10.90 -2.63 -29.30
CA PRO A 189 -9.72 -3.15 -30.00
C PRO A 189 -8.65 -2.09 -30.35
N ASN A 190 -9.02 -0.81 -30.36
CA ASN A 190 -8.11 0.31 -30.62
C ASN A 190 -7.79 1.14 -29.36
N ALA A 191 -8.06 0.60 -28.15
CA ALA A 191 -7.94 1.32 -26.87
C ALA A 191 -6.62 2.06 -26.74
N VAL A 192 -5.50 1.39 -27.05
CA VAL A 192 -4.15 1.98 -26.99
C VAL A 192 -4.07 3.25 -27.83
N SER A 193 -4.62 3.24 -29.04
CA SER A 193 -4.60 4.41 -29.93
C SER A 193 -5.53 5.54 -29.46
N GLU A 194 -6.68 5.19 -28.86
CA GLU A 194 -7.62 6.19 -28.34
C GLU A 194 -7.04 6.89 -27.10
N VAL A 195 -6.42 6.13 -26.20
CA VAL A 195 -5.74 6.67 -25.01
C VAL A 195 -4.49 7.47 -25.41
N ASP A 196 -3.73 7.04 -26.41
CA ASP A 196 -2.52 7.74 -26.88
C ASP A 196 -2.79 9.18 -27.32
N LYS A 197 -3.99 9.48 -27.85
CA LYS A 197 -4.43 10.85 -28.19
C LYS A 197 -4.48 11.78 -26.98
N TRP A 198 -4.71 11.22 -25.79
CA TRP A 198 -4.83 11.96 -24.53
C TRP A 198 -3.51 12.03 -23.75
N LEU A 199 -2.63 11.04 -23.90
CA LEU A 199 -1.36 10.98 -23.15
C LEU A 199 -0.55 12.31 -23.19
N PRO A 200 -0.38 13.01 -24.33
CA PRO A 200 0.34 14.29 -24.35
C PRO A 200 -0.28 15.40 -23.50
N ARG A 201 -1.56 15.26 -23.12
CA ARG A 201 -2.29 16.21 -22.29
C ARG A 201 -2.22 15.87 -20.81
N LEU A 202 -1.80 14.67 -20.44
CA LEU A 202 -1.74 14.23 -19.06
C LEU A 202 -0.39 14.54 -18.44
N HIS A 203 -0.39 14.77 -17.13
CA HIS A 203 0.82 14.98 -16.34
C HIS A 203 1.28 13.72 -15.62
N THR A 204 0.34 12.87 -15.19
CA THR A 204 0.61 11.57 -14.55
C THR A 204 -0.48 10.59 -14.96
N LEU A 205 -0.11 9.31 -15.11
CA LEU A 205 -1.04 8.21 -15.36
C LEU A 205 -1.07 7.28 -14.15
N VAL A 206 -2.25 6.93 -13.66
CA VAL A 206 -2.49 5.91 -12.63
C VAL A 206 -3.12 4.70 -13.30
N ILE A 207 -2.60 3.50 -13.08
CA ILE A 207 -3.03 2.30 -13.78
C ILE A 207 -3.34 1.19 -12.78
N GLY A 208 -4.51 0.57 -12.96
CA GLY A 208 -4.92 -0.62 -12.23
C GLY A 208 -6.17 -0.52 -11.34
N PRO A 209 -6.59 0.64 -10.79
CA PRO A 209 -7.78 0.73 -9.95
C PRO A 209 -9.03 0.13 -10.62
N GLY A 210 -9.45 -1.04 -10.15
CA GLY A 210 -10.61 -1.77 -10.70
C GLY A 210 -10.50 -2.15 -12.17
N MET A 211 -9.29 -2.30 -12.71
CA MET A 211 -9.08 -2.59 -14.13
C MET A 211 -9.59 -3.98 -14.53
N GLY A 212 -9.59 -4.93 -13.61
CA GLY A 212 -9.86 -6.33 -13.92
C GLY A 212 -8.65 -7.02 -14.56
N ARG A 213 -8.81 -8.30 -14.88
CA ARG A 213 -7.73 -9.18 -15.36
C ARG A 213 -8.12 -9.97 -16.60
N GLU A 214 -9.04 -9.44 -17.39
CA GLU A 214 -9.35 -10.00 -18.69
C GLU A 214 -8.17 -9.74 -19.64
N ASP A 215 -7.78 -10.76 -20.41
CA ASP A 215 -6.58 -10.72 -21.26
C ASP A 215 -6.56 -9.50 -22.19
N ALA A 216 -7.69 -9.20 -22.84
CA ALA A 216 -7.81 -8.05 -23.74
C ALA A 216 -7.56 -6.70 -23.01
N ILE A 217 -8.01 -6.57 -21.76
CA ILE A 217 -7.79 -5.37 -20.95
C ILE A 217 -6.33 -5.27 -20.52
N LEU A 218 -5.72 -6.39 -20.14
CA LEU A 218 -4.32 -6.45 -19.74
C LEU A 218 -3.38 -6.11 -20.92
N ASP A 219 -3.69 -6.62 -22.12
CA ASP A 219 -2.96 -6.30 -23.35
C ASP A 219 -3.08 -4.82 -23.71
N ASN A 220 -4.29 -4.25 -23.60
CA ASN A 220 -4.51 -2.82 -23.78
C ASN A 220 -3.74 -1.99 -22.75
N ALA A 221 -3.78 -2.36 -21.48
CA ALA A 221 -3.06 -1.68 -20.40
C ALA A 221 -1.54 -1.71 -20.62
N LYS A 222 -0.99 -2.86 -21.04
CA LYS A 222 0.42 -2.98 -21.44
C LYS A 222 0.78 -2.02 -22.57
N GLY A 223 0.00 -2.00 -23.65
CA GLY A 223 0.23 -1.08 -24.77
C GLY A 223 0.16 0.39 -24.35
N ILE A 224 -0.77 0.74 -23.45
CA ILE A 224 -0.88 2.09 -22.87
C ILE A 224 0.36 2.44 -22.03
N ILE A 225 0.86 1.51 -21.20
CA ILE A 225 2.09 1.70 -20.43
C ILE A 225 3.28 1.98 -21.36
N GLU A 226 3.44 1.18 -22.41
CA GLU A 226 4.52 1.35 -23.39
C GLU A 226 4.45 2.72 -24.10
N LYS A 227 3.25 3.17 -24.48
CA LYS A 227 3.04 4.51 -25.05
C LYS A 227 3.35 5.62 -24.06
N ALA A 228 2.91 5.49 -22.81
CA ALA A 228 3.20 6.46 -21.75
C ALA A 228 4.71 6.56 -21.47
N LYS A 229 5.41 5.42 -21.40
CA LYS A 229 6.89 5.36 -21.26
C LYS A 229 7.60 6.06 -22.41
N SER A 230 7.18 5.81 -23.65
CA SER A 230 7.79 6.43 -24.84
C SER A 230 7.69 7.96 -24.84
N LYS A 231 6.73 8.51 -24.09
CA LYS A 231 6.50 9.95 -23.92
C LYS A 231 7.07 10.50 -22.62
N GLY A 232 7.72 9.68 -21.80
CA GLY A 232 8.26 10.08 -20.51
C GLY A 232 7.17 10.47 -19.49
N LEU A 233 5.95 9.93 -19.58
CA LEU A 233 4.94 10.23 -18.57
C LEU A 233 5.27 9.53 -17.24
N PRO A 234 5.17 10.22 -16.10
CA PRO A 234 5.12 9.56 -14.79
C PRO A 234 3.96 8.56 -14.71
N ILE A 235 4.20 7.39 -14.13
CA ILE A 235 3.21 6.30 -14.04
C ILE A 235 3.11 5.78 -12.61
N VAL A 236 1.91 5.75 -12.04
CA VAL A 236 1.60 5.06 -10.78
C VAL A 236 0.91 3.74 -11.13
N ILE A 237 1.42 2.63 -10.60
CA ILE A 237 0.86 1.30 -10.80
C ILE A 237 0.30 0.79 -9.46
N ASP A 238 -1.00 0.52 -9.42
CA ASP A 238 -1.70 -0.03 -8.24
C ASP A 238 -2.55 -1.25 -8.62
N ALA A 239 -3.00 -2.01 -7.62
CA ALA A 239 -3.99 -3.09 -7.78
C ALA A 239 -3.72 -4.05 -8.97
N ASP A 240 -4.65 -4.15 -9.94
CA ASP A 240 -4.52 -5.05 -11.08
C ASP A 240 -3.41 -4.63 -12.05
N GLY A 241 -2.98 -3.38 -12.02
CA GLY A 241 -1.75 -2.94 -12.70
C GLY A 241 -0.53 -3.64 -12.12
N LEU A 242 -0.46 -3.82 -10.80
CA LEU A 242 0.62 -4.57 -10.15
C LEU A 242 0.54 -6.05 -10.45
N TRP A 243 -0.67 -6.60 -10.64
CA TRP A 243 -0.84 -7.96 -11.11
C TRP A 243 -0.22 -8.15 -12.51
N LEU A 244 -0.50 -7.23 -13.45
CA LEU A 244 0.12 -7.22 -14.79
C LEU A 244 1.65 -7.16 -14.71
N ILE A 245 2.19 -6.26 -13.88
CA ILE A 245 3.64 -6.13 -13.70
C ILE A 245 4.25 -7.38 -13.06
N ALA A 246 3.55 -8.06 -12.14
CA ALA A 246 4.04 -9.32 -11.58
C ALA A 246 4.10 -10.45 -12.62
N GLN A 247 3.21 -10.45 -13.62
CA GLN A 247 3.28 -11.41 -14.73
C GLN A 247 4.40 -11.08 -15.72
N GLN A 248 4.62 -9.80 -15.99
CA GLN A 248 5.62 -9.35 -16.95
C GLN A 248 6.36 -8.10 -16.45
N PRO A 249 7.37 -8.26 -15.56
CA PRO A 249 8.04 -7.11 -14.94
C PRO A 249 8.77 -6.21 -15.93
N SER A 250 9.23 -6.77 -17.06
CA SER A 250 9.92 -6.04 -18.13
C SER A 250 9.09 -4.91 -18.76
N ILE A 251 7.76 -4.92 -18.57
CA ILE A 251 6.89 -3.81 -19.00
C ILE A 251 7.33 -2.49 -18.36
N ILE A 252 7.72 -2.49 -17.08
CA ILE A 252 8.05 -1.27 -16.34
C ILE A 252 9.49 -1.22 -15.84
N GLN A 253 10.20 -2.36 -15.77
CA GLN A 253 11.57 -2.45 -15.27
C GLN A 253 12.50 -1.40 -15.90
N GLY A 254 13.29 -0.73 -15.07
CA GLY A 254 14.20 0.36 -15.46
C GLY A 254 13.53 1.72 -15.71
N TYR A 255 12.20 1.81 -15.69
CA TYR A 255 11.49 3.07 -15.87
C TYR A 255 11.37 3.83 -14.54
N GLN A 256 12.40 4.58 -14.18
CA GLN A 256 12.50 5.32 -12.90
C GLN A 256 11.42 6.40 -12.70
N ARG A 257 10.60 6.69 -13.72
CA ARG A 257 9.41 7.56 -13.60
C ARG A 257 8.15 6.79 -13.20
N ALA A 258 8.28 5.52 -12.82
CA ALA A 258 7.21 4.73 -12.25
C ALA A 258 7.23 4.73 -10.71
N VAL A 259 6.04 4.58 -10.13
CA VAL A 259 5.85 4.31 -8.70
C VAL A 259 4.89 3.13 -8.55
N LEU A 260 5.29 2.10 -7.79
CA LEU A 260 4.47 0.91 -7.55
C LEU A 260 3.93 0.97 -6.11
N THR A 261 2.66 0.63 -5.92
CA THR A 261 2.01 0.75 -4.60
C THR A 261 1.51 -0.58 -4.03
N PRO A 262 2.33 -1.64 -3.96
CA PRO A 262 1.86 -2.95 -3.52
C PRO A 262 1.44 -3.02 -2.06
N ASN A 263 0.31 -3.68 -1.80
CA ASN A 263 0.03 -4.26 -0.49
C ASN A 263 0.93 -5.47 -0.22
N PHE A 264 0.84 -6.07 0.97
CA PHE A 264 1.66 -7.22 1.33
C PHE A 264 1.62 -8.38 0.30
N MET A 265 0.42 -8.75 -0.18
CA MET A 265 0.27 -9.86 -1.14
C MET A 265 0.79 -9.51 -2.54
N GLU A 266 0.55 -8.28 -2.98
CA GLU A 266 1.09 -7.76 -4.24
C GLU A 266 2.62 -7.66 -4.20
N PHE A 267 3.18 -7.23 -3.07
CA PHE A 267 4.60 -7.10 -2.85
C PHE A 267 5.28 -8.47 -2.93
N SER A 268 4.72 -9.47 -2.25
CA SER A 268 5.26 -10.84 -2.29
C SER A 268 5.28 -11.42 -3.70
N ARG A 269 4.22 -11.20 -4.48
CA ARG A 269 4.17 -11.65 -5.89
C ARG A 269 5.20 -10.94 -6.75
N LEU A 270 5.36 -9.63 -6.60
CA LEU A 270 6.36 -8.85 -7.34
C LEU A 270 7.78 -9.27 -6.97
N TYR A 271 8.03 -9.49 -5.68
CA TYR A 271 9.33 -9.91 -5.17
C TYR A 271 9.73 -11.27 -5.74
N GLU A 272 8.84 -12.26 -5.67
CA GLU A 272 9.06 -13.58 -6.23
C GLU A 272 9.27 -13.53 -7.75
N ALA A 273 8.46 -12.75 -8.47
CA ALA A 273 8.60 -12.58 -9.92
C ALA A 273 9.93 -11.92 -10.33
N MET A 274 10.50 -11.04 -9.49
CA MET A 274 11.72 -10.30 -9.79
C MET A 274 13.00 -11.01 -9.33
N LEU A 275 12.96 -11.66 -8.18
CA LEU A 275 14.14 -12.20 -7.50
C LEU A 275 14.18 -13.73 -7.49
N SER A 276 13.09 -14.41 -7.89
CA SER A 276 12.97 -15.87 -7.87
C SER A 276 13.14 -16.48 -6.46
N GLU A 277 12.79 -15.72 -5.42
CA GLU A 277 12.82 -16.12 -4.02
C GLU A 277 11.61 -15.56 -3.25
N PRO A 278 11.17 -16.20 -2.17
CA PRO A 278 10.12 -15.65 -1.32
C PRO A 278 10.61 -14.42 -0.53
N VAL A 279 9.68 -13.53 -0.17
CA VAL A 279 10.00 -12.36 0.66
C VAL A 279 10.44 -12.78 2.06
N GLU A 280 11.56 -12.22 2.52
CA GLU A 280 11.98 -12.29 3.92
C GLU A 280 11.14 -11.35 4.79
N THR A 281 10.26 -11.92 5.61
CA THR A 281 9.34 -11.12 6.46
C THR A 281 10.03 -10.46 7.65
N SER A 282 11.19 -10.96 8.07
CA SER A 282 11.99 -10.41 9.18
C SER A 282 12.73 -9.12 8.82
N ASP A 283 13.08 -8.93 7.54
CA ASP A 283 13.77 -7.73 7.04
C ASP A 283 12.96 -7.07 5.91
N GLN A 284 11.84 -6.45 6.28
CA GLN A 284 11.00 -5.71 5.33
C GLN A 284 11.75 -4.53 4.70
N HIS A 285 12.66 -3.89 5.46
CA HIS A 285 13.43 -2.74 4.98
C HIS A 285 14.44 -3.15 3.90
N GLY A 286 15.18 -4.23 4.10
CA GLY A 286 16.05 -4.80 3.08
C GLY A 286 15.25 -5.33 1.89
N SER A 287 14.10 -5.96 2.13
CA SER A 287 13.25 -6.50 1.05
C SER A 287 12.75 -5.43 0.09
N VAL A 288 12.23 -4.30 0.58
CA VAL A 288 11.74 -3.22 -0.31
C VAL A 288 12.88 -2.57 -1.09
N LEU A 289 14.06 -2.43 -0.48
CA LEU A 289 15.26 -1.90 -1.12
C LEU A 289 15.73 -2.82 -2.26
N ARG A 290 15.86 -4.12 -1.97
CA ARG A 290 16.26 -5.14 -2.96
C ARG A 290 15.30 -5.21 -4.14
N LEU A 291 13.99 -5.19 -3.86
CA LEU A 291 12.99 -5.20 -4.93
C LEU A 291 13.12 -3.97 -5.83
N SER A 292 13.25 -2.79 -5.24
CA SER A 292 13.41 -1.55 -6.01
C SER A 292 14.67 -1.59 -6.88
N GLN A 293 15.80 -2.06 -6.34
CA GLN A 293 17.05 -2.24 -7.08
C GLN A 293 16.90 -3.24 -8.23
N ALA A 294 16.31 -4.41 -7.98
CA ALA A 294 16.07 -5.44 -9.01
C ALA A 294 15.17 -4.91 -10.14
N MET A 295 14.20 -4.04 -9.81
CA MET A 295 13.33 -3.39 -10.77
C MET A 295 13.99 -2.22 -11.51
N GLY A 296 15.26 -1.90 -11.25
CA GLY A 296 15.99 -0.82 -11.90
C GLY A 296 15.76 0.55 -11.23
N ASN A 297 15.76 0.57 -9.90
CA ASN A 297 15.59 1.77 -9.06
C ASN A 297 14.24 2.47 -9.25
N ILE A 298 13.19 1.68 -9.43
CA ILE A 298 11.81 2.19 -9.47
C ILE A 298 11.33 2.45 -8.05
N THR A 299 10.57 3.53 -7.83
CA THR A 299 10.04 3.80 -6.50
C THR A 299 8.94 2.79 -6.11
N ILE A 300 9.06 2.19 -4.93
CA ILE A 300 8.11 1.20 -4.41
C ILE A 300 7.57 1.65 -3.06
N ILE A 301 6.25 1.63 -2.91
CA ILE A 301 5.52 1.84 -1.66
C ILE A 301 4.98 0.48 -1.21
N GLN A 302 5.67 -0.17 -0.28
CA GLN A 302 5.15 -1.36 0.40
C GLN A 302 4.15 -0.92 1.47
N LYS A 303 2.85 -1.02 1.17
CA LYS A 303 1.75 -0.63 2.07
C LYS A 303 1.65 -1.61 3.24
N GLY A 304 1.57 -1.09 4.46
CA GLY A 304 1.57 -1.92 5.67
C GLY A 304 1.05 -1.19 6.92
N GLU A 305 1.38 -1.72 8.10
CA GLU A 305 1.14 -1.00 9.36
C GLU A 305 1.86 0.35 9.37
N ARG A 306 3.12 0.33 8.90
CA ARG A 306 3.88 1.48 8.42
C ARG A 306 4.16 1.26 6.94
N ASP A 307 4.13 2.33 6.16
CA ASP A 307 4.45 2.21 4.73
C ASP A 307 5.95 2.38 4.54
N LEU A 308 6.58 1.41 3.88
CA LEU A 308 8.00 1.47 3.53
C LEU A 308 8.13 1.93 2.08
N ILE A 309 8.93 2.96 1.86
CA ILE A 309 9.03 3.65 0.57
C ILE A 309 10.49 3.64 0.14
N SER A 310 10.82 2.99 -0.97
CA SER A 310 12.20 2.92 -1.47
C SER A 310 12.33 3.27 -2.93
N ASP A 311 13.42 3.95 -3.29
CA ASP A 311 13.88 4.19 -4.66
C ASP A 311 15.12 3.35 -5.03
N GLY A 312 15.46 2.37 -4.18
CA GLY A 312 16.58 1.46 -4.40
C GLY A 312 17.92 2.01 -3.90
N ASP A 313 17.97 3.26 -3.44
CA ASP A 313 19.12 3.80 -2.72
C ASP A 313 18.85 3.84 -1.20
N LYS A 314 17.65 4.27 -0.83
CA LYS A 314 17.24 4.37 0.59
C LYS A 314 15.81 3.93 0.81
N VAL A 315 15.43 3.87 2.07
CA VAL A 315 14.06 3.57 2.49
C VAL A 315 13.59 4.66 3.45
N LEU A 316 12.43 5.22 3.16
CA LEU A 316 11.68 6.08 4.06
C LEU A 316 10.55 5.27 4.71
N VAL A 317 10.24 5.61 5.95
CA VAL A 317 9.15 4.97 6.70
C VAL A 317 8.07 6.00 6.99
N CYS A 318 6.90 5.87 6.38
CA CYS A 318 5.74 6.65 6.77
C CYS A 318 5.08 5.96 7.97
N SER A 319 5.31 6.54 9.16
CA SER A 319 4.71 6.09 10.43
C SER A 319 3.54 6.98 10.85
N HIS A 320 2.98 7.77 9.92
CA HIS A 320 1.84 8.64 10.22
C HIS A 320 0.67 7.80 10.73
N GLU A 321 -0.01 8.29 11.76
CA GLU A 321 -1.06 7.52 12.41
C GLU A 321 -2.27 7.40 11.46
N GLY A 322 -2.74 6.16 11.27
CA GLY A 322 -3.98 5.85 10.59
C GLY A 322 -5.06 5.42 11.58
N SER A 323 -5.83 4.42 11.20
CA SER A 323 -6.79 3.72 12.07
C SER A 323 -6.74 2.21 11.82
N SER A 324 -7.37 1.45 12.71
CA SER A 324 -7.53 0.01 12.55
C SER A 324 -8.56 -0.38 11.48
N ARG A 325 -9.32 0.59 10.92
CA ARG A 325 -10.40 0.32 9.99
C ARG A 325 -9.91 0.29 8.54
N ARG A 326 -10.16 -0.86 7.89
CA ARG A 326 -9.79 -1.17 6.50
C ARG A 326 -11.00 -1.18 5.56
N CYS A 327 -11.33 -0.03 4.95
CA CYS A 327 -12.35 0.03 3.90
C CYS A 327 -11.73 -0.33 2.53
N GLY A 328 -12.52 -0.91 1.63
CA GLY A 328 -12.05 -1.54 0.39
C GLY A 328 -11.55 -0.60 -0.72
N GLY A 329 -11.34 0.70 -0.45
CA GLY A 329 -10.86 1.67 -1.46
C GLY A 329 -9.79 2.64 -0.97
N GLN A 330 -9.10 2.31 0.14
CA GLN A 330 -8.01 3.15 0.66
C GLN A 330 -6.81 3.23 -0.29
N GLY A 331 -6.53 2.13 -0.98
CA GLY A 331 -5.47 2.06 -2.00
C GLY A 331 -5.73 3.01 -3.17
N ASP A 332 -6.98 3.12 -3.60
CA ASP A 332 -7.38 4.03 -4.69
C ASP A 332 -7.17 5.49 -4.31
N LEU A 333 -7.46 5.83 -3.05
CA LEU A 333 -7.22 7.17 -2.47
C LEU A 333 -5.72 7.52 -2.47
N LEU A 334 -4.88 6.56 -2.10
CA LEU A 334 -3.41 6.68 -2.19
C LEU A 334 -2.97 6.87 -3.66
N ALA A 335 -3.43 6.02 -4.57
CA ALA A 335 -3.02 6.07 -5.97
C ALA A 335 -3.43 7.40 -6.65
N GLY A 336 -4.65 7.88 -6.38
CA GLY A 336 -5.15 9.16 -6.88
C GLY A 336 -4.36 10.35 -6.36
N SER A 337 -4.13 10.42 -5.04
CA SER A 337 -3.34 11.50 -4.41
C SER A 337 -1.88 11.49 -4.86
N LEU A 338 -1.28 10.30 -4.99
CA LEU A 338 0.08 10.13 -5.48
C LEU A 338 0.25 10.64 -6.91
N GLY A 339 -0.74 10.41 -7.78
CA GLY A 339 -0.72 10.92 -9.15
C GLY A 339 -0.53 12.44 -9.22
N VAL A 340 -1.20 13.17 -8.32
CA VAL A 340 -1.10 14.64 -8.20
C VAL A 340 0.25 15.06 -7.64
N LEU A 341 0.64 14.46 -6.50
CA LEU A 341 1.89 14.83 -5.82
C LEU A 341 3.12 14.52 -6.66
N VAL A 342 3.09 13.48 -7.50
CA VAL A 342 4.17 13.20 -8.46
C VAL A 342 4.32 14.33 -9.48
N HIS A 343 3.21 14.83 -10.05
CA HIS A 343 3.25 15.98 -10.96
C HIS A 343 3.84 17.21 -10.27
N TRP A 344 3.36 17.53 -9.07
CA TRP A 344 3.84 18.68 -8.31
C TRP A 344 5.32 18.57 -7.92
N ALA A 345 5.77 17.39 -7.49
CA ALA A 345 7.18 17.16 -7.16
C ALA A 345 8.10 17.32 -8.38
N LEU A 346 7.68 16.85 -9.55
CA LEU A 346 8.42 17.04 -10.80
C LEU A 346 8.42 18.50 -11.26
N LEU A 347 7.32 19.22 -11.06
CA LEU A 347 7.20 20.65 -11.41
C LEU A 347 8.06 21.54 -10.52
N ALA A 348 8.20 21.21 -9.24
CA ALA A 348 8.93 22.01 -8.25
C ALA A 348 10.45 22.07 -8.52
N GLY A 349 11.02 21.05 -9.17
CA GLY A 349 12.44 20.96 -9.46
C GLY A 349 13.31 20.52 -8.27
N PRO A 350 14.59 20.19 -8.52
CA PRO A 350 15.46 19.54 -7.54
C PRO A 350 15.84 20.42 -6.34
N GLU A 351 15.88 21.74 -6.50
CA GLU A 351 16.23 22.68 -5.42
C GLU A 351 15.21 22.65 -4.28
N LYS A 352 13.91 22.58 -4.62
CA LYS A 352 12.83 22.58 -3.63
C LYS A 352 12.75 21.31 -2.80
N ILE A 353 13.39 20.24 -3.28
CA ILE A 353 13.42 18.92 -2.65
C ILE A 353 14.82 18.54 -2.16
N ASN A 354 15.76 19.47 -2.02
CA ASN A 354 17.13 19.21 -1.56
C ASN A 354 17.82 18.05 -2.32
N ALA A 355 17.65 18.02 -3.64
CA ALA A 355 18.14 16.96 -4.53
C ALA A 355 17.64 15.53 -4.20
N GLN A 356 16.57 15.40 -3.40
CA GLN A 356 15.92 14.12 -3.19
C GLN A 356 15.19 13.67 -4.45
N ASN A 357 14.95 12.35 -4.53
CA ASN A 357 14.10 11.80 -5.57
C ASN A 357 12.66 12.36 -5.42
N PRO A 358 12.10 13.04 -6.45
CA PRO A 358 10.76 13.63 -6.37
C PRO A 358 9.67 12.58 -6.12
N PHE A 359 9.85 11.35 -6.60
CA PHE A 359 8.91 10.25 -6.40
C PHE A 359 8.87 9.78 -4.95
N LEU A 360 10.00 9.80 -4.23
CA LEU A 360 10.02 9.52 -2.78
C LEU A 360 9.27 10.58 -1.98
N VAL A 361 9.47 11.86 -2.32
CA VAL A 361 8.77 12.98 -1.67
C VAL A 361 7.27 12.87 -1.90
N ALA A 362 6.86 12.66 -3.16
CA ALA A 362 5.46 12.48 -3.52
C ALA A 362 4.82 11.25 -2.83
N ALA A 363 5.53 10.11 -2.81
CA ALA A 363 5.10 8.90 -2.14
C ALA A 363 4.88 9.12 -0.64
N PHE A 364 5.82 9.76 0.04
CA PHE A 364 5.68 10.07 1.46
C PHE A 364 4.48 10.98 1.73
N GLY A 365 4.30 12.03 0.92
CA GLY A 365 3.15 12.92 1.03
C GLY A 365 1.81 12.19 0.86
N ALA A 366 1.71 11.33 -0.16
CA ALA A 366 0.50 10.57 -0.47
C ALA A 366 0.14 9.56 0.64
N CYS A 367 1.13 8.85 1.18
CA CYS A 367 0.95 7.94 2.31
C CYS A 367 0.48 8.68 3.56
N SER A 368 1.14 9.78 3.92
CA SER A 368 0.78 10.61 5.06
C SER A 368 -0.63 11.17 4.95
N LEU A 369 -1.00 11.68 3.76
CA LEU A 369 -2.36 12.17 3.48
C LEU A 369 -3.40 11.07 3.63
N THR A 370 -3.18 9.90 3.00
CA THR A 370 -4.12 8.78 3.05
C THR A 370 -4.36 8.31 4.48
N ARG A 371 -3.29 8.22 5.28
CA ARG A 371 -3.35 7.86 6.71
C ARG A 371 -4.09 8.92 7.53
N GLN A 372 -3.83 10.20 7.28
CA GLN A 372 -4.51 11.31 7.94
C GLN A 372 -6.01 11.37 7.61
N CYS A 373 -6.41 11.07 6.36
CA CYS A 373 -7.82 10.92 5.98
C CYS A 373 -8.47 9.75 6.72
N ASN A 374 -7.78 8.60 6.77
CA ASN A 374 -8.25 7.41 7.46
C ASN A 374 -8.46 7.66 8.96
N HIS A 375 -7.49 8.29 9.62
CA HIS A 375 -7.56 8.64 11.03
C HIS A 375 -8.76 9.55 11.34
N GLN A 376 -8.93 10.64 10.58
CA GLN A 376 -10.02 11.61 10.79
C GLN A 376 -11.40 11.01 10.53
N ALA A 377 -11.55 10.26 9.44
CA ALA A 377 -12.81 9.60 9.12
C ALA A 377 -13.15 8.55 10.19
N PHE A 378 -12.15 7.82 10.70
CA PHE A 378 -12.38 6.83 11.76
C PHE A 378 -12.79 7.48 13.07
N GLN A 379 -12.23 8.63 13.44
CA GLN A 379 -12.68 9.38 14.62
C GLN A 379 -14.16 9.79 14.54
N LYS A 380 -14.66 10.07 13.32
CA LYS A 380 -16.05 10.48 13.09
C LYS A 380 -17.03 9.31 13.00
N TYR A 381 -16.64 8.23 12.32
CA TYR A 381 -17.56 7.14 11.94
C TYR A 381 -17.22 5.79 12.58
N GLY A 382 -16.04 5.64 13.17
CA GLY A 382 -15.59 4.40 13.80
C GLY A 382 -15.75 3.19 12.89
N ARG A 383 -16.50 2.19 13.37
CA ARG A 383 -16.70 0.92 12.65
C ARG A 383 -17.40 1.10 11.30
N SER A 384 -18.33 2.05 11.18
CA SER A 384 -19.14 2.24 9.96
C SER A 384 -18.41 3.01 8.87
N MET A 385 -17.21 3.54 9.14
CA MET A 385 -16.41 4.29 8.17
C MET A 385 -16.25 3.53 6.84
N THR A 386 -16.46 4.25 5.75
CA THR A 386 -16.33 3.83 4.35
C THR A 386 -15.24 4.63 3.64
N THR A 387 -14.95 4.29 2.38
CA THR A 387 -14.00 5.06 1.57
C THR A 387 -14.53 6.46 1.25
N SER A 388 -15.84 6.61 1.03
CA SER A 388 -16.46 7.92 0.76
C SER A 388 -16.32 8.88 1.94
N ASP A 389 -16.35 8.36 3.17
CA ASP A 389 -16.08 9.16 4.37
C ASP A 389 -14.62 9.66 4.37
N MET A 390 -13.65 8.81 4.03
CA MET A 390 -12.26 9.23 3.89
C MET A 390 -12.05 10.27 2.79
N ILE A 391 -12.77 10.15 1.67
CA ILE A 391 -12.74 11.12 0.57
C ILE A 391 -13.23 12.51 1.05
N SER A 392 -14.20 12.54 1.95
CA SER A 392 -14.71 13.78 2.53
C SER A 392 -13.68 14.49 3.43
N GLU A 393 -12.71 13.75 3.98
CA GLU A 393 -11.62 14.28 4.80
C GLU A 393 -10.39 14.73 4.00
N VAL A 394 -10.33 14.56 2.68
CA VAL A 394 -9.13 14.88 1.90
C VAL A 394 -8.70 16.34 2.06
N GLY A 395 -9.63 17.30 1.93
CA GLY A 395 -9.31 18.72 2.05
C GLY A 395 -8.85 19.11 3.46
N THR A 396 -9.55 18.64 4.50
CA THR A 396 -9.17 18.93 5.90
C THR A 396 -7.84 18.28 6.28
N ALA A 397 -7.59 17.05 5.82
CA ALA A 397 -6.32 16.35 5.98
C ALA A 397 -5.18 17.08 5.26
N PHE A 398 -5.41 17.51 4.02
CA PHE A 398 -4.43 18.20 3.20
C PHE A 398 -3.98 19.49 3.87
N ASN A 399 -4.93 20.34 4.27
CA ASN A 399 -4.62 21.61 4.92
C ASN A 399 -3.84 21.38 6.21
N LYS A 400 -4.29 20.42 7.05
CA LYS A 400 -3.61 20.11 8.31
C LYS A 400 -2.16 19.68 8.13
N LEU A 401 -1.85 18.91 7.09
CA LEU A 401 -0.49 18.40 6.87
C LEU A 401 0.40 19.42 6.16
N PHE A 402 -0.16 20.12 5.18
CA PHE A 402 0.64 20.78 4.15
C PHE A 402 0.41 22.28 4.00
N GLU A 403 -0.70 22.83 4.50
CA GLU A 403 -0.96 24.27 4.51
C GLU A 403 -0.75 24.81 5.93
N THR A 404 0.45 25.33 6.17
CA THR A 404 0.85 25.96 7.44
C THR A 404 1.29 27.39 7.22
#